data_AF-A0A950P7U4-F1
#
_entry.id   AF-A0A950P7U4-F1
#
_cell.length_a   1.000
_cell.length_b   1.000
_cell.length_c   1.000
_cell.angle_alpha   90.00
_cell.angle_beta   90.00
_cell.angle_gamma   90.00
#
_symmetry.space_group_name_H-M   'P 1'
#
loop_
_entity.id
_entity.type
_entity.pdbx_description
1 polymer ?
#
loop_
_entity_poly.entity_id
_entity_poly.type
_entity_poly.pdbx_seq_one_letter_code
_entity_poly.pdbx_strand_id
1 'polypeptide(L)'
;MTLSASALEGVPEIAPGDDLASIIATAASTSGVGPLTTTDVVVVAHKIVSRAEGRTRSLATITPGARATELAAQLGKDPRHVQAVLDESREVLRAAHGVL
;
A
#
# COMPACT_ATOMS: atom_id res chain seq x y z
N MET A 1 4.76 31.83 -9.96
CA MET A 1 5.11 30.74 -9.03
C MET A 1 5.19 29.47 -9.86
N THR A 2 6.34 28.79 -9.84
CA THR A 2 6.56 27.60 -10.65
C THR A 2 6.46 26.38 -9.75
N LEU A 3 5.72 25.37 -10.20
CA LEU A 3 5.62 24.07 -9.52
C LEU A 3 6.37 23.04 -10.37
N SER A 4 7.17 22.21 -9.71
CA SER A 4 7.89 21.10 -10.32
C SER A 4 7.61 19.82 -9.56
N ALA A 5 7.62 18.69 -10.26
CA ALA A 5 7.50 17.36 -9.66
C ALA A 5 8.52 16.44 -10.34
N SER A 6 9.24 15.67 -9.52
CA SER A 6 10.29 14.76 -9.97
C SER A 6 10.13 13.43 -9.25
N ALA A 7 10.34 12.32 -9.97
CA ALA A 7 10.40 11.00 -9.36
C ALA A 7 11.76 10.82 -8.65
N LEU A 8 11.75 10.10 -7.53
CA LEU A 8 12.98 9.68 -6.87
C LEU A 8 13.46 8.37 -7.47
N GLU A 9 14.66 8.38 -8.04
CA GLU A 9 15.34 7.18 -8.52
C GLU A 9 16.12 6.49 -7.40
N GLY A 10 16.41 5.20 -7.57
CA GLY A 10 17.26 4.46 -6.62
C GLY A 10 16.58 4.07 -5.30
N VAL A 11 15.26 4.22 -5.17
CA VAL A 11 14.49 3.64 -4.04
C VAL A 11 14.54 2.11 -4.16
N PRO A 12 15.03 1.38 -3.15
CA PRO A 12 15.15 -0.08 -3.19
C PRO A 12 13.79 -0.76 -3.03
N GLU A 13 13.76 -2.09 -3.17
CA GLU A 13 12.62 -2.87 -2.69
C GLU A 13 12.51 -2.74 -1.17
N ILE A 14 11.31 -2.37 -0.69
CA ILE A 14 11.06 -2.12 0.73
C ILE A 14 10.67 -3.40 1.46
N ALA A 15 11.35 -3.64 2.58
CA ALA A 15 11.13 -4.72 3.51
C ALA A 15 10.54 -4.22 4.85
N PRO A 16 9.93 -5.11 5.66
CA PRO A 16 9.48 -4.76 7.00
C PRO A 16 10.62 -4.24 7.88
N GLY A 17 10.39 -3.10 8.55
CA GLY A 17 11.35 -2.43 9.42
C GLY A 17 12.23 -1.38 8.74
N ASP A 18 12.15 -1.24 7.41
CA ASP A 18 12.94 -0.24 6.69
C ASP A 18 12.61 1.21 7.12
N ASP A 19 13.66 2.01 7.32
CA ASP A 19 13.53 3.46 7.56
C ASP A 19 13.28 4.19 6.24
N LEU A 20 12.00 4.37 5.92
CA LEU A 20 11.58 5.08 4.72
C LEU A 20 12.07 6.53 4.67
N ALA A 21 12.21 7.22 5.81
CA ALA A 21 12.65 8.60 5.81
C ALA A 21 14.11 8.70 5.34
N SER A 22 14.98 7.84 5.89
CA SER A 22 16.39 7.75 5.48
C SER A 22 16.54 7.34 4.01
N ILE A 23 15.76 6.35 3.57
CA ILE A 23 15.76 5.89 2.16
C ILE A 23 15.34 7.01 1.21
N ILE A 24 14.26 7.73 1.52
CA ILE A 24 13.75 8.84 0.69
C ILE A 24 14.75 9.99 0.64
N ALA A 25 15.34 10.38 1.78
CA ALA A 25 16.34 11.45 1.83
C ALA A 25 17.60 11.10 1.01
N THR A 26 18.02 9.83 1.07
CA THR A 26 19.13 9.32 0.26
C THR A 26 18.80 9.36 -1.22
N ALA A 27 17.62 8.85 -1.61
CA ALA A 27 17.17 8.83 -3.00
C ALA A 27 17.04 10.24 -3.59
N ALA A 28 16.52 11.21 -2.84
CA ALA A 28 16.44 12.62 -3.27
C ALA A 28 17.83 13.22 -3.55
N SER A 29 18.81 12.90 -2.71
CA SER A 29 20.18 13.37 -2.88
C SER A 29 20.87 12.76 -4.10
N THR A 30 20.58 11.49 -4.43
CA THR A 30 21.23 10.77 -5.55
C THR A 30 20.53 10.96 -6.90
N SER A 31 19.22 11.25 -6.91
CA SER A 31 18.42 11.43 -8.14
C SER A 31 18.49 12.83 -8.76
N GLY A 32 19.40 13.69 -8.28
CA GLY A 32 19.58 15.04 -8.80
C GLY A 32 18.46 16.03 -8.41
N VAL A 33 17.52 15.61 -7.55
CA VAL A 33 16.54 16.51 -6.90
C VAL A 33 17.22 17.38 -5.85
N GLY A 34 18.27 16.86 -5.21
CA GLY A 34 19.02 17.55 -4.16
C GLY A 34 18.43 17.27 -2.76
N PRO A 35 19.04 17.83 -1.70
CA PRO A 35 18.51 17.67 -0.36
C PRO A 35 17.13 18.33 -0.26
N LEU A 36 16.18 17.61 0.33
CA LEU A 36 14.83 18.13 0.58
C LEU A 36 14.89 19.32 1.54
N THR A 37 14.09 20.34 1.24
CA THR A 37 13.96 21.57 2.00
C THR A 37 12.60 21.64 2.71
N THR A 38 12.42 22.64 3.58
CA THR A 38 11.16 22.84 4.31
C THR A 38 9.99 23.27 3.42
N THR A 39 10.25 23.61 2.16
CA THR A 39 9.21 23.97 1.18
C THR A 39 8.81 22.79 0.28
N ASP A 40 9.50 21.65 0.37
CA ASP A 40 9.23 20.49 -0.47
C ASP A 40 8.12 19.60 0.10
N VAL A 41 7.40 18.93 -0.80
CA VAL A 41 6.37 17.96 -0.46
C VAL A 41 6.78 16.59 -0.97
N VAL A 42 6.90 15.62 -0.07
CA VAL A 42 7.17 14.23 -0.42
C VAL A 42 5.85 13.50 -0.60
N VAL A 43 5.62 12.94 -1.79
CA VAL A 43 4.45 12.11 -2.09
C VAL A 43 4.87 10.66 -2.11
N VAL A 44 4.25 9.85 -1.25
CA VAL A 44 4.57 8.43 -1.09
C VAL A 44 3.32 7.59 -1.39
N ALA A 45 3.48 6.58 -2.24
CA ALA A 45 2.42 5.58 -2.44
C ALA A 45 2.28 4.71 -1.18
N HIS A 46 1.04 4.49 -0.72
CA HIS A 46 0.78 3.75 0.52
C HIS A 46 1.44 2.36 0.58
N LYS A 47 1.68 1.71 -0.57
CA LYS A 47 2.23 0.35 -0.64
C LYS A 47 3.59 0.21 0.05
N ILE A 48 4.49 1.19 -0.10
CA ILE A 48 5.82 1.09 0.53
C ILE A 48 5.75 1.33 2.03
N VAL A 49 4.82 2.19 2.48
CA VAL A 49 4.52 2.40 3.89
C VAL A 49 3.99 1.10 4.51
N SER A 50 3.00 0.46 3.86
CA SER A 50 2.48 -0.84 4.32
C SER A 50 3.53 -1.93 4.38
N ARG A 51 4.53 -1.93 3.48
CA ARG A 51 5.65 -2.89 3.51
C ARG A 51 6.60 -2.63 4.67
N ALA A 52 7.04 -1.38 4.84
CA ALA A 52 7.92 -0.99 5.95
C ALA A 52 7.27 -1.26 7.31
N GLU A 53 5.96 -1.05 7.44
CA GLU A 53 5.19 -1.36 8.65
C GLU A 53 4.85 -2.86 8.82
N GLY A 54 5.29 -3.74 7.92
CA GLY A 54 5.04 -5.18 8.02
C GLY A 54 3.58 -5.59 7.83
N ARG A 55 2.76 -4.81 7.12
CA ARG A 55 1.32 -5.05 6.93
C ARG A 55 0.98 -6.06 5.82
N THR A 56 1.94 -6.87 5.39
CA THR A 56 1.69 -7.90 4.37
C THR A 56 1.09 -9.14 5.01
N ARG A 57 0.04 -9.71 4.41
CA ARG A 57 -0.60 -10.95 4.88
C ARG A 57 -0.52 -12.03 3.81
N SER A 58 -0.27 -13.27 4.23
CA SER A 58 -0.37 -14.43 3.35
C SER A 58 -1.83 -14.87 3.26
N LEU A 59 -2.37 -15.00 2.04
CA LEU A 59 -3.73 -15.53 1.87
C LEU A 59 -3.86 -16.96 2.42
N ALA A 60 -2.79 -17.75 2.36
CA ALA A 60 -2.80 -19.13 2.86
C ALA A 60 -3.03 -19.22 4.38
N THR A 61 -2.81 -18.16 5.13
CA THR A 61 -2.99 -18.12 6.59
C THR A 61 -4.37 -17.58 7.01
N ILE A 62 -5.25 -17.25 6.05
CA ILE A 62 -6.55 -16.66 6.32
C ILE A 62 -7.63 -17.75 6.23
N THR A 63 -8.42 -17.88 7.31
CA THR A 63 -9.61 -18.74 7.34
C THR A 63 -10.85 -17.90 7.05
N PRO A 64 -11.53 -18.09 5.90
CA PRO A 64 -12.69 -17.27 5.55
C PRO A 64 -13.94 -17.69 6.34
N GLY A 65 -14.70 -16.71 6.81
CA GLY A 65 -16.01 -16.92 7.41
C GLY A 65 -17.13 -17.10 6.40
N ALA A 66 -18.34 -17.39 6.88
CA ALA A 66 -19.53 -17.56 6.05
C ALA A 66 -19.79 -16.34 5.15
N ARG A 67 -19.72 -15.13 5.72
CA ARG A 67 -19.95 -13.88 4.98
C ARG A 67 -18.95 -13.67 3.85
N ALA A 68 -17.67 -13.94 4.09
CA ALA A 68 -16.64 -13.81 3.06
C ALA A 68 -16.84 -14.83 1.93
N THR A 69 -17.25 -16.05 2.29
CA THR A 69 -17.52 -17.13 1.33
C THR A 69 -18.71 -16.80 0.42
N GLU A 70 -19.81 -16.31 1.00
CA GLU A 70 -20.99 -15.87 0.24
C GLU A 70 -20.66 -14.74 -0.74
N LEU A 71 -19.96 -13.71 -0.28
CA LEU A 71 -19.57 -12.57 -1.12
C LEU A 71 -18.59 -12.99 -2.21
N ALA A 72 -17.61 -13.83 -1.89
CA ALA A 72 -16.67 -14.37 -2.86
C ALA A 72 -17.35 -15.12 -3.99
N ALA A 73 -18.34 -15.97 -3.68
CA ALA A 73 -19.11 -16.71 -4.68
C ALA A 73 -19.88 -15.77 -5.63
N GLN A 74 -20.48 -14.70 -5.10
CA GLN A 74 -21.18 -13.69 -5.90
C GLN A 74 -20.24 -12.88 -6.79
N LEU A 75 -19.01 -12.66 -6.35
CA LEU A 75 -18.03 -11.76 -6.98
C LEU A 75 -16.99 -12.49 -7.85
N GLY A 76 -16.95 -13.83 -7.81
CA GLY A 76 -15.90 -14.62 -8.45
C GLY A 76 -14.51 -14.37 -7.87
N LYS A 77 -14.40 -14.06 -6.57
CA LYS A 77 -13.14 -13.77 -5.87
C LYS A 77 -12.71 -14.93 -4.96
N ASP A 78 -11.45 -14.96 -4.55
CA ASP A 78 -10.98 -15.87 -3.50
C ASP A 78 -11.61 -15.48 -2.14
N PRO A 79 -12.27 -16.40 -1.41
CA PRO A 79 -12.89 -16.09 -0.12
C PRO A 79 -11.89 -15.61 0.93
N ARG A 80 -10.61 -16.00 0.85
CA ARG A 80 -9.54 -15.54 1.75
C ARG A 80 -9.18 -14.09 1.49
N HIS A 81 -9.19 -13.68 0.22
CA HIS A 81 -9.01 -12.28 -0.15
C HIS A 81 -10.20 -11.43 0.30
N VAL A 82 -11.42 -11.91 0.09
CA VAL A 82 -12.63 -11.24 0.59
C VAL A 82 -12.59 -11.11 2.11
N GLN A 83 -12.18 -12.16 2.83
CA GLN A 83 -12.01 -12.10 4.28
C GLN A 83 -10.99 -11.04 4.69
N ALA A 84 -9.85 -10.95 4.01
CA ALA A 84 -8.84 -9.93 4.30
C ALA A 84 -9.41 -8.50 4.13
N VAL A 85 -10.24 -8.27 3.12
CA VAL A 85 -10.94 -6.99 2.91
C VAL A 85 -11.92 -6.73 4.06
N LEU A 86 -12.72 -7.73 4.45
CA LEU A 86 -13.69 -7.59 5.54
C LEU A 86 -13.02 -7.33 6.90
N ASP A 87 -11.89 -7.97 7.19
CA ASP A 87 -11.12 -7.76 8.43
C ASP A 87 -10.66 -6.28 8.58
N GLU A 88 -10.36 -5.63 7.45
CA GLU A 88 -9.88 -4.23 7.40
C GLU A 88 -11.02 -3.23 7.08
N SER A 89 -12.27 -3.70 7.03
CA SER A 89 -13.45 -2.89 6.68
C SER A 89 -14.37 -2.73 7.89
N ARG A 90 -14.85 -1.51 8.11
CA ARG A 90 -15.92 -1.26 9.10
C ARG A 90 -17.28 -1.75 8.60
N GLU A 91 -17.58 -1.52 7.33
CA GLU A 91 -18.83 -1.88 6.68
C GLU A 91 -18.66 -2.04 5.17
N VAL A 92 -19.53 -2.85 4.55
CA VAL A 92 -19.56 -3.02 3.08
C VAL A 92 -20.64 -2.11 2.51
N LEU A 93 -20.24 -1.06 1.80
CA LEU A 93 -21.18 -0.14 1.14
C LEU A 93 -21.67 -0.67 -0.21
N ARG A 94 -20.82 -1.40 -0.95
CA ARG A 94 -21.13 -1.98 -2.25
C ARG A 94 -20.30 -3.23 -2.50
N ALA A 95 -20.91 -4.23 -3.10
CA ALA A 95 -20.26 -5.44 -3.60
C ALA A 95 -20.79 -5.74 -5.00
N ALA A 96 -19.93 -5.64 -6.02
CA ALA A 96 -20.24 -5.93 -7.41
C ALA A 96 -18.96 -6.41 -8.15
N HIS A 97 -19.11 -6.96 -9.36
CA HIS A 97 -17.96 -7.43 -10.12
C HIS A 97 -16.92 -6.31 -10.32
N GLY A 98 -15.67 -6.55 -9.92
CA GLY A 98 -14.59 -5.54 -9.92
C GLY A 98 -14.65 -4.50 -8.80
N VAL A 99 -15.69 -4.52 -7.96
CA VAL A 99 -15.92 -3.57 -6.85
C VAL A 99 -16.23 -4.34 -5.58
N LEU A 100 -15.18 -4.64 -4.82
CA LEU A 100 -15.20 -5.04 -3.42
C LEU A 100 -13.82 -4.77 -2.86
#